data_AF-A0A4Q3TBI5-F1
#
_entry.id   AF-A0A4Q3TBI5-F1
#
_cell.length_a   1.000
_cell.length_b   1.000
_cell.length_c   1.000
_cell.angle_alpha   90.00
_cell.angle_beta   90.00
_cell.angle_gamma   90.00
#
_symmetry.space_group_name_H-M   'P 1'
#
loop_
_entity.id
_entity.type
_entity.pdbx_description
1 polymer ?
#
loop_
_entity_poly.entity_id
_entity_poly.type
_entity_poly.pdbx_seq_one_letter_code
_entity_poly.pdbx_strand_id
1 'polypeptide(L)'
;DGHRRTDDFNGPEQDGFGVWDVNQRNGTRLSSSRAFLHPVMARPNLTVVTDCFVERVELAKNVATGVTIVREGRRETISAGREVILAGGAINSPHLLMLSGIGAAGALEQYGVQVMHDLPGVGRNLQDHPSVPMAMPDRSSTAYALSWRSLPRMAASPFQYLFGRSGMLASNAAEGGGFFRTRPDLDRPDVQVTLLAGLKGTARAIPREHGIMLLISLLRPKSRGYVTLASPKPEDRPVLHPAFLEDREEVRTLIEGVRETRRILSMAPIAQHLGVERTPGAQLQSDDELERAIRATLSTVYHPVGTCKMGPSSDHEAVVDSRLRVHGIERLRVADASIMPDIIGGNTSAPAMMIGERVASFILEQETPAKRRTAAAEAELA
;
A
#
# COMPACT_ATOMS: atom_id res chain seq x y z
N ASP A 1 7.02 -1.44 -33.80
CA ASP A 1 5.91 -1.72 -32.88
C ASP A 1 6.44 -2.28 -31.56
N GLY A 2 6.24 -1.55 -30.47
CA GLY A 2 6.74 -1.96 -29.15
C GLY A 2 6.63 -0.82 -28.14
N HIS A 3 6.63 -1.18 -26.86
CA HIS A 3 6.67 -0.19 -25.78
C HIS A 3 8.06 0.45 -25.69
N ARG A 4 8.11 1.72 -25.30
CA ARG A 4 9.38 2.41 -25.05
C ARG A 4 10.11 1.79 -23.87
N ARG A 5 11.44 1.89 -23.88
CA ARG A 5 12.22 1.73 -22.67
C ARG A 5 12.09 3.00 -21.82
N THR A 6 11.95 2.83 -20.51
CA THR A 6 12.08 3.93 -19.54
C THR A 6 13.15 3.57 -18.52
N ASP A 7 13.93 4.58 -18.13
CA ASP A 7 14.90 4.49 -17.05
C ASP A 7 14.42 5.23 -15.78
N ASP A 8 13.22 5.83 -15.82
CA ASP A 8 12.58 6.52 -14.69
C ASP A 8 11.06 6.41 -14.78
N PHE A 9 10.47 5.58 -13.93
CA PHE A 9 9.01 5.43 -13.84
C PHE A 9 8.33 6.55 -13.02
N ASN A 10 9.11 7.38 -12.33
CA ASN A 10 8.64 8.47 -11.48
C ASN A 10 8.82 9.85 -12.14
N GLY A 11 9.32 9.85 -13.38
CA GLY A 11 9.46 11.04 -14.22
C GLY A 11 8.13 11.55 -14.78
N PRO A 12 8.16 12.53 -15.70
CA PRO A 12 6.96 13.14 -16.26
C PRO A 12 6.12 12.18 -17.11
N GLU A 13 6.72 11.12 -17.64
CA GLU A 13 6.06 10.11 -18.46
C GLU A 13 6.29 8.70 -17.87
N GLN A 14 5.21 8.00 -17.55
CA GLN A 14 5.28 6.69 -16.89
C GLN A 14 5.32 5.51 -17.88
N ASP A 15 4.76 5.68 -19.09
CA ASP A 15 4.71 4.64 -20.13
C ASP A 15 6.09 4.04 -20.43
N GLY A 16 6.15 2.72 -20.52
CA GLY A 16 7.33 1.99 -20.95
C GLY A 16 7.74 0.86 -20.03
N PHE A 17 8.87 0.23 -20.35
CA PHE A 17 9.43 -0.91 -19.63
C PHE A 17 10.87 -0.63 -19.19
N GLY A 18 11.24 -1.15 -18.04
CA GLY A 18 12.50 -0.83 -17.35
C GLY A 18 12.73 -1.68 -16.11
N VAL A 19 13.79 -1.34 -15.38
CA VAL A 19 14.17 -1.95 -14.09
C VAL A 19 13.57 -1.10 -12.97
N TRP A 20 13.13 -1.74 -11.89
CA TRP A 20 12.54 -1.01 -10.77
C TRP A 20 13.59 -0.33 -9.91
N ASP A 21 13.34 0.93 -9.56
CA ASP A 21 13.96 1.54 -8.38
C ASP A 21 13.43 0.86 -7.11
N VAL A 22 14.34 0.54 -6.20
CA VAL A 22 14.02 -0.15 -4.95
C VAL A 22 14.53 0.64 -3.76
N ASN A 23 13.73 0.67 -2.69
CA ASN A 23 14.12 1.28 -1.42
C ASN A 23 15.18 0.40 -0.71
N GLN A 24 16.42 0.56 -1.15
CA GLN A 24 17.59 -0.15 -0.65
C GLN A 24 18.80 0.79 -0.49
N ARG A 25 19.68 0.46 0.44
CA ARG A 25 21.00 1.09 0.58
C ARG A 25 22.04 0.00 0.78
N ASN A 26 23.03 -0.05 -0.11
CA ASN A 26 24.07 -1.08 -0.14
C ASN A 26 23.47 -2.50 -0.10
N GLY A 27 22.61 -2.82 -1.06
CA GLY A 27 21.96 -4.13 -1.20
C GLY A 27 21.09 -4.59 -0.04
N THR A 28 20.74 -3.68 0.88
CA THR A 28 19.92 -3.97 2.06
C THR A 28 18.69 -3.10 2.05
N ARG A 29 17.52 -3.66 2.38
CA ARG A 29 16.26 -2.93 2.54
C ARG A 29 16.44 -1.66 3.38
N LEU A 30 15.91 -0.54 2.88
CA LEU A 30 15.79 0.71 3.61
C LEU A 30 14.30 0.96 3.91
N SER A 31 13.86 0.60 5.12
CA SER A 31 12.49 0.91 5.59
C SER A 31 12.39 2.36 6.06
N SER A 32 11.16 2.87 6.18
CA SER A 32 10.90 4.16 6.80
C SER A 32 11.44 4.24 8.24
N SER A 33 11.31 3.17 9.03
CA SER A 33 11.90 3.12 10.39
C SER A 33 13.42 3.27 10.37
N ARG A 34 14.13 2.60 9.45
CA ARG A 34 15.59 2.70 9.35
C ARG A 34 16.04 4.06 8.82
N ALA A 35 15.26 4.66 7.91
CA ALA A 35 15.57 5.95 7.31
C ALA A 35 15.28 7.14 8.25
N PHE A 36 14.13 7.13 8.91
CA PHE A 36 13.61 8.29 9.64
C PHE A 36 13.64 8.13 11.16
N LEU A 37 13.38 6.93 11.69
CA LEU A 37 13.23 6.71 13.13
C LEU A 37 14.57 6.38 13.82
N HIS A 38 15.27 5.35 13.34
CA HIS A 38 16.50 4.85 13.98
C HIS A 38 17.58 5.93 14.17
N PRO A 39 17.83 6.86 13.21
CA PRO A 39 18.86 7.88 13.39
C PRO A 39 18.57 8.87 14.52
N VAL A 40 17.31 8.99 14.96
CA VAL A 40 16.86 9.99 15.94
C VAL A 40 16.28 9.37 17.21
N MET A 41 16.29 8.03 17.31
CA MET A 41 15.64 7.27 18.38
C MET A 41 16.29 7.50 19.76
N ALA A 42 17.54 7.97 19.81
CA ALA A 42 18.23 8.30 21.06
C ALA A 42 17.89 9.71 21.59
N ARG A 43 17.11 10.51 20.86
CA ARG A 43 16.75 11.87 21.31
C ARG A 43 15.83 11.80 22.53
N PRO A 44 16.07 12.60 23.59
CA PRO A 44 15.30 12.51 24.84
C PRO A 44 13.83 12.94 24.70
N ASN A 45 13.47 13.62 23.61
CA ASN A 45 12.11 14.06 23.31
C ASN A 45 11.34 13.10 22.40
N LEU A 46 11.84 11.89 22.16
CA LEU A 46 11.18 10.85 21.39
C LEU A 46 11.16 9.54 22.17
N THR A 47 9.96 9.02 22.43
CA THR A 47 9.76 7.71 23.02
C THR A 47 9.14 6.78 22.00
N VAL A 48 9.80 5.65 21.73
CA VAL A 48 9.28 4.58 20.87
C VAL A 48 8.87 3.42 21.76
N VAL A 49 7.61 2.99 21.64
CA VAL A 49 7.07 1.86 22.40
C VAL A 49 6.64 0.79 21.41
N THR A 50 7.22 -0.41 21.51
CA THR A 50 6.82 -1.59 20.73
C THR A 50 5.92 -2.49 21.55
N ASP A 51 5.31 -3.50 20.90
CA ASP A 51 4.46 -4.50 21.57
C ASP A 51 3.34 -3.83 22.39
N CYS A 52 2.82 -2.74 21.81
CA CYS A 52 1.84 -1.85 22.41
C CYS A 52 0.66 -1.75 21.45
N PHE A 53 -0.46 -2.32 21.85
CA PHE A 53 -1.67 -2.36 21.04
C PHE A 53 -2.59 -1.19 21.40
N VAL A 54 -3.01 -0.39 20.43
CA VAL A 54 -3.92 0.75 20.66
C VAL A 54 -5.35 0.28 20.52
N GLU A 55 -6.16 0.42 21.56
CA GLU A 55 -7.55 -0.05 21.56
C GLU A 55 -8.53 1.03 21.08
N ARG A 56 -8.31 2.29 21.48
CA ARG A 56 -9.15 3.43 21.10
C ARG A 56 -8.44 4.77 21.33
N VAL A 57 -8.91 5.79 20.62
CA VAL A 57 -8.63 7.21 20.90
C VAL A 57 -9.58 7.66 22.01
N GLU A 58 -9.04 8.34 23.01
CA GLU A 58 -9.84 8.94 24.08
C GLU A 58 -10.34 10.32 23.66
N LEU A 59 -11.64 10.55 23.86
CA LEU A 59 -12.31 11.81 23.49
C LEU A 59 -12.91 12.49 24.73
N ALA A 60 -12.67 13.79 24.86
CA ALA A 60 -13.43 14.67 25.73
C ALA A 60 -14.31 15.56 24.85
N LYS A 61 -15.60 15.22 24.74
CA LYS A 61 -16.51 15.77 23.72
C LYS A 61 -15.94 15.51 22.32
N ASN A 62 -15.67 16.56 21.55
CA ASN A 62 -15.12 16.52 20.21
C ASN A 62 -13.59 16.69 20.17
N VAL A 63 -12.88 16.52 21.31
CA VAL A 63 -11.43 16.75 21.40
C VAL A 63 -10.71 15.45 21.73
N ALA A 64 -9.73 15.05 20.92
CA ALA A 64 -8.87 13.92 21.23
C ALA A 64 -7.86 14.27 22.33
N THR A 65 -7.87 13.48 23.42
CA THR A 65 -7.07 13.73 24.63
C THR A 65 -5.97 12.71 24.85
N GLY A 66 -5.95 11.61 24.10
CA GLY A 66 -4.97 10.55 24.25
C GLY A 66 -5.40 9.26 23.58
N VAL A 67 -4.75 8.17 23.97
CA VAL A 67 -5.08 6.82 23.51
C VAL A 67 -5.06 5.84 24.67
N THR A 68 -5.98 4.88 24.65
CA THR A 68 -5.91 3.72 25.54
C THR A 68 -5.19 2.58 24.84
N ILE A 69 -4.21 2.01 25.53
CA ILE A 69 -3.30 0.99 25.01
C ILE A 69 -3.31 -0.24 25.91
N VAL A 70 -2.92 -1.37 25.34
CA VAL A 70 -2.54 -2.59 26.06
C VAL A 70 -1.07 -2.87 25.82
N ARG A 71 -0.32 -2.93 26.92
CA ARG A 71 1.11 -3.24 26.93
C ARG A 71 1.42 -4.18 28.06
N GLU A 72 2.15 -5.27 27.77
CA GLU A 72 2.49 -6.30 28.77
C GLU A 72 1.25 -6.83 29.52
N GLY A 73 0.12 -6.97 28.82
CA GLY A 73 -1.16 -7.41 29.39
C GLY A 73 -1.87 -6.38 30.29
N ARG A 74 -1.32 -5.18 30.44
CA ARG A 74 -1.91 -4.09 31.24
C ARG A 74 -2.51 -3.03 30.33
N ARG A 75 -3.73 -2.62 30.66
CA ARG A 75 -4.42 -1.50 30.01
C ARG A 75 -4.02 -0.19 30.70
N GLU A 76 -3.56 0.78 29.91
CA GLU A 76 -3.22 2.12 30.40
C GLU A 76 -3.60 3.20 29.37
N THR A 77 -3.72 4.44 29.82
CA THR A 77 -4.04 5.58 28.95
C THR A 77 -2.84 6.51 28.85
N ILE A 78 -2.39 6.77 27.63
CA ILE A 78 -1.37 7.78 27.34
C ILE A 78 -2.10 9.07 26.93
N SER A 79 -1.93 10.12 27.73
CA SER A 79 -2.48 11.44 27.39
C SER A 79 -1.63 12.14 26.32
N ALA A 80 -2.31 12.83 25.41
CA ALA A 80 -1.69 13.71 24.43
C ALA A 80 -1.99 15.16 24.84
N GLY A 81 -0.97 15.99 25.00
CA GLY A 81 -1.14 17.41 25.33
C GLY A 81 -1.47 18.29 24.12
N ARG A 82 -1.15 17.82 22.90
CA ARG A 82 -1.31 18.60 21.66
C ARG A 82 -2.18 17.92 20.62
N GLU A 83 -1.82 16.74 20.16
CA GLU A 83 -2.52 16.09 19.05
C GLU A 83 -2.29 14.58 19.09
N VAL A 84 -3.27 13.82 18.62
CA VAL A 84 -3.16 12.39 18.31
C VAL A 84 -3.11 12.23 16.79
N ILE A 85 -2.15 11.44 16.28
CA ILE A 85 -1.98 11.20 14.85
C ILE A 85 -2.06 9.71 14.61
N LEU A 86 -3.04 9.28 13.82
CA LEU A 86 -3.21 7.90 13.42
C LEU A 86 -2.37 7.62 12.17
N ALA A 87 -1.58 6.55 12.21
CA ALA A 87 -0.77 6.07 11.10
C ALA A 87 -0.87 4.53 10.96
N GLY A 88 -2.07 3.99 11.19
CA GLY A 88 -2.37 2.56 11.14
C GLY A 88 -2.56 1.98 9.73
N GLY A 89 -2.53 2.83 8.71
CA GLY A 89 -2.77 2.46 7.31
C GLY A 89 -4.26 2.31 6.97
N ALA A 90 -4.53 1.98 5.71
CA ALA A 90 -5.88 1.88 5.14
C ALA A 90 -6.80 0.81 5.75
N ILE A 91 -6.31 0.01 6.70
CA ILE A 91 -7.11 -1.00 7.39
C ILE A 91 -7.28 -0.62 8.87
N ASN A 92 -6.18 -0.33 9.58
CA ASN A 92 -6.25 -0.15 11.03
C ASN A 92 -6.64 1.27 11.46
N SER A 93 -6.36 2.31 10.66
CA SER A 93 -6.81 3.67 10.97
C SER A 93 -8.33 3.81 10.99
N PRO A 94 -9.09 3.39 9.96
CA PRO A 94 -10.55 3.41 10.04
C PRO A 94 -11.08 2.47 11.12
N HIS A 95 -10.45 1.31 11.34
CA HIS A 95 -10.83 0.37 12.39
C HIS A 95 -10.75 1.01 13.79
N LEU A 96 -9.62 1.67 14.07
CA LEU A 96 -9.42 2.37 15.34
C LEU A 96 -10.37 3.55 15.51
N LEU A 97 -10.65 4.32 14.45
CA LEU A 97 -11.66 5.38 14.49
C LEU A 97 -13.04 4.81 14.86
N MET A 98 -13.47 3.72 14.22
CA MET A 98 -14.74 3.08 14.51
C MET A 98 -14.79 2.58 15.96
N LEU A 99 -13.75 1.89 16.46
CA LEU A 99 -13.65 1.46 17.87
C LEU A 99 -13.67 2.63 18.86
N SER A 100 -13.26 3.81 18.42
CA SER A 100 -13.30 5.07 19.20
C SER A 100 -14.64 5.79 19.12
N GLY A 101 -15.64 5.20 18.45
CA GLY A 101 -16.96 5.79 18.25
C GLY A 101 -17.03 6.84 17.14
N ILE A 102 -16.07 6.87 16.23
CA ILE A 102 -16.02 7.79 15.08
C ILE A 102 -16.25 6.98 13.79
N GLY A 103 -17.42 7.14 13.17
CA GLY A 103 -17.82 6.38 11.99
C GLY A 103 -19.31 6.48 11.72
N ALA A 104 -19.83 5.69 10.78
CA ALA A 104 -21.27 5.69 10.48
C ALA A 104 -22.09 5.24 11.69
N ALA A 105 -22.95 6.12 12.23
CA ALA A 105 -23.68 5.90 13.47
C ALA A 105 -24.40 4.55 13.52
N GLY A 106 -25.19 4.22 12.49
CA GLY A 106 -25.93 2.96 12.45
C GLY A 106 -25.04 1.71 12.41
N ALA A 107 -23.86 1.78 11.79
CA ALA A 107 -22.91 0.67 11.79
C ALA A 107 -22.26 0.49 13.17
N LEU A 108 -21.91 1.58 13.85
CA LEU A 108 -21.36 1.54 15.21
C LEU A 108 -22.36 0.97 16.22
N GLU A 109 -23.62 1.43 16.15
CA GLU A 109 -24.71 0.95 17.00
C GLU A 109 -24.97 -0.56 16.81
N GLN A 110 -24.90 -1.06 15.56
CA GLN A 110 -25.06 -2.48 15.26
C GLN A 110 -24.03 -3.36 16.00
N TYR A 111 -22.81 -2.87 16.22
CA TYR A 111 -21.76 -3.58 16.96
C TYR A 111 -21.69 -3.21 18.45
N GLY A 112 -22.63 -2.38 18.95
CA GLY A 112 -22.66 -1.95 20.35
C GLY A 112 -21.56 -0.95 20.72
N VAL A 113 -21.02 -0.23 19.73
CA VAL A 113 -20.05 0.85 19.97
C VAL A 113 -20.80 2.16 20.17
N GLN A 114 -20.46 2.88 21.24
CA GLN A 114 -21.03 4.21 21.49
C GLN A 114 -20.64 5.18 20.37
N VAL A 115 -21.63 5.82 19.75
CA VAL A 115 -21.41 6.86 18.74
C VAL A 115 -20.94 8.13 19.44
N MET A 116 -19.70 8.53 19.17
CA MET A 116 -19.10 9.77 19.64
C MET A 116 -19.19 10.85 18.57
N HIS A 117 -19.03 10.47 17.30
CA HIS A 117 -19.16 11.36 16.16
C HIS A 117 -19.58 10.57 14.91
N ASP A 118 -20.71 10.97 14.31
CA ASP A 118 -21.17 10.37 13.05
C ASP A 118 -20.33 10.90 11.89
N LEU A 119 -19.51 10.00 11.32
CA LEU A 119 -18.62 10.30 10.21
C LEU A 119 -18.67 9.13 9.20
N PRO A 120 -19.70 9.08 8.35
CA PRO A 120 -20.05 7.87 7.60
C PRO A 120 -19.03 7.48 6.52
N GLY A 121 -18.10 8.37 6.16
CA GLY A 121 -16.99 8.07 5.27
C GLY A 121 -15.92 7.14 5.86
N VAL A 122 -15.84 7.00 7.20
CA VAL A 122 -14.83 6.13 7.85
C VAL A 122 -15.02 4.68 7.40
N GLY A 123 -13.96 4.10 6.85
CA GLY A 123 -13.96 2.73 6.34
C GLY A 123 -14.53 2.57 4.93
N ARG A 124 -15.11 3.60 4.31
CA ARG A 124 -15.61 3.55 2.92
C ARG A 124 -14.49 3.80 1.91
N ASN A 125 -14.78 3.77 0.61
CA ASN A 125 -13.82 4.13 -0.44
C ASN A 125 -12.51 3.30 -0.40
N LEU A 126 -12.56 2.04 0.05
CA LEU A 126 -11.39 1.14 0.00
C LEU A 126 -11.04 0.90 -1.46
N GLN A 127 -9.81 1.25 -1.82
CA GLN A 127 -9.24 1.02 -3.14
C GLN A 127 -7.95 0.24 -3.00
N ASP A 128 -7.63 -0.59 -3.98
CA ASP A 128 -6.40 -1.36 -4.04
C ASP A 128 -6.16 -1.75 -5.50
N HIS A 129 -4.95 -2.17 -5.83
CA HIS A 129 -4.61 -2.63 -7.18
C HIS A 129 -4.86 -4.15 -7.28
N PRO A 130 -5.97 -4.61 -7.92
CA PRO A 130 -6.14 -6.02 -8.18
C PRO A 130 -5.17 -6.46 -9.29
N SER A 131 -4.63 -7.66 -9.17
CA SER A 131 -3.62 -8.18 -10.07
C SER A 131 -3.88 -9.63 -10.45
N VAL A 132 -3.63 -9.92 -11.72
CA VAL A 132 -3.70 -11.26 -12.31
C VAL A 132 -2.29 -11.82 -12.41
N PRO A 133 -2.03 -13.02 -11.86
CA PRO A 133 -0.75 -13.67 -12.03
C PRO A 133 -0.65 -14.34 -13.40
N MET A 134 0.49 -14.17 -14.07
CA MET A 134 0.87 -14.95 -15.24
C MET A 134 2.14 -15.75 -14.95
N ALA A 135 2.10 -17.07 -15.09
CA ALA A 135 3.19 -17.96 -14.71
C ALA A 135 3.74 -18.72 -15.92
N MET A 136 5.04 -18.62 -16.15
CA MET A 136 5.73 -19.27 -17.27
C MET A 136 6.98 -20.01 -16.79
N PRO A 137 7.13 -21.31 -17.09
CA PRO A 137 8.38 -22.04 -16.83
C PRO A 137 9.55 -21.42 -17.59
N ASP A 138 10.74 -21.47 -17.00
CA ASP A 138 11.99 -21.02 -17.60
C ASP A 138 12.86 -22.24 -17.91
N ARG A 139 13.11 -22.48 -19.20
CA ARG A 139 13.94 -23.58 -19.70
C ARG A 139 15.43 -23.33 -19.49
N SER A 140 15.84 -22.07 -19.33
CA SER A 140 17.25 -21.68 -19.15
C SER A 140 17.77 -21.94 -17.73
N SER A 141 16.87 -22.18 -16.76
CA SER A 141 17.22 -22.34 -15.33
C SER A 141 17.94 -21.11 -14.74
N THR A 142 17.66 -19.92 -15.25
CA THR A 142 18.26 -18.67 -14.78
C THR A 142 17.42 -18.00 -13.70
N ALA A 143 16.11 -18.17 -13.72
CA ALA A 143 15.20 -17.67 -12.68
C ALA A 143 15.45 -18.34 -11.31
N TYR A 144 15.05 -17.70 -10.22
CA TYR A 144 15.22 -18.21 -8.86
C TYR A 144 14.40 -19.47 -8.62
N ALA A 145 15.09 -20.58 -8.35
CA ALA A 145 14.51 -21.81 -7.86
C ALA A 145 15.55 -22.64 -7.11
N LEU A 146 15.11 -23.47 -6.17
CA LEU A 146 15.93 -24.49 -5.53
C LEU A 146 16.01 -25.72 -6.45
N SER A 147 17.11 -25.84 -7.20
CA SER A 147 17.38 -26.96 -8.08
C SER A 147 18.84 -27.36 -7.99
N TRP A 148 19.18 -28.56 -8.46
CA TRP A 148 20.57 -28.99 -8.53
C TRP A 148 21.42 -28.07 -9.42
N ARG A 149 20.82 -27.45 -10.45
CA ARG A 149 21.49 -26.53 -11.37
C ARG A 149 21.81 -25.19 -10.71
N SER A 150 20.96 -24.72 -9.78
CA SER A 150 21.15 -23.46 -9.06
C SER A 150 21.91 -23.62 -7.74
N LEU A 151 22.06 -24.84 -7.22
CA LEU A 151 22.67 -25.11 -5.92
C LEU A 151 24.04 -24.43 -5.70
N PRO A 152 24.99 -24.43 -6.67
CA PRO A 152 26.25 -23.72 -6.49
C PRO A 152 26.06 -22.21 -6.31
N ARG A 153 25.18 -21.58 -7.10
CA ARG A 153 24.86 -20.15 -6.99
C ARG A 153 24.16 -19.84 -5.67
N MET A 154 23.24 -20.71 -5.24
CA MET A 154 22.54 -20.58 -3.96
C MET A 154 23.50 -20.70 -2.78
N ALA A 155 24.43 -21.65 -2.82
CA ALA A 155 25.44 -21.84 -1.77
C ALA A 155 26.41 -20.64 -1.67
N ALA A 156 26.73 -20.00 -2.80
CA ALA A 156 27.56 -18.79 -2.83
C ALA A 156 26.82 -17.52 -2.35
N SER A 157 25.49 -17.49 -2.47
CA SER A 157 24.67 -16.29 -2.23
C SER A 157 24.82 -15.69 -0.82
N PRO A 158 24.84 -16.48 0.28
CA PRO A 158 25.12 -15.95 1.61
C PRO A 158 26.48 -15.24 1.70
N PHE A 159 27.51 -15.77 1.06
CA PHE A 159 28.85 -15.17 1.06
C PHE A 159 28.89 -13.89 0.23
N GLN A 160 28.26 -13.87 -0.96
CA GLN A 160 28.11 -12.67 -1.78
C GLN A 160 27.40 -11.55 -1.03
N TYR A 161 26.35 -11.89 -0.28
CA TYR A 161 25.63 -10.92 0.52
C TYR A 161 26.43 -10.46 1.73
N LEU A 162 27.07 -11.38 2.46
CA LEU A 162 27.83 -11.05 3.67
C LEU A 162 29.01 -10.12 3.38
N PHE A 163 29.78 -10.41 2.32
CA PHE A 163 31.00 -9.67 2.00
C PHE A 163 30.79 -8.52 1.02
N GLY A 164 29.83 -8.63 0.10
CA GLY A 164 29.62 -7.66 -0.99
C GLY A 164 28.27 -6.98 -0.99
N ARG A 165 27.31 -7.42 -0.15
CA ARG A 165 25.90 -6.98 -0.20
C ARG A 165 25.31 -7.07 -1.61
N SER A 166 25.68 -8.11 -2.32
CA SER A 166 25.33 -8.32 -3.72
C SER A 166 24.70 -9.69 -3.94
N GLY A 167 24.22 -9.94 -5.15
CA GLY A 167 23.63 -11.22 -5.55
C GLY A 167 22.18 -11.37 -5.11
N MET A 168 21.66 -12.59 -5.24
CA MET A 168 20.23 -12.89 -5.11
C MET A 168 19.61 -12.46 -3.78
N LEU A 169 20.35 -12.55 -2.66
CA LEU A 169 19.84 -12.13 -1.35
C LEU A 169 19.71 -10.61 -1.18
N ALA A 170 20.34 -9.82 -2.06
CA ALA A 170 20.15 -8.37 -2.12
C ALA A 170 18.93 -7.97 -2.99
N SER A 171 18.38 -8.88 -3.78
CA SER A 171 17.22 -8.60 -4.63
C SER A 171 15.88 -8.76 -3.89
N ASN A 172 14.87 -8.00 -4.30
CA ASN A 172 13.47 -8.21 -3.91
C ASN A 172 12.75 -9.25 -4.81
N ALA A 173 13.46 -9.80 -5.81
CA ALA A 173 13.01 -10.68 -6.88
C ALA A 173 12.02 -10.08 -7.90
N ALA A 174 11.54 -8.85 -7.67
CA ALA A 174 10.81 -8.06 -8.65
C ALA A 174 11.84 -7.21 -9.39
N GLU A 175 12.34 -7.73 -10.51
CA GLU A 175 13.55 -7.20 -11.16
C GLU A 175 13.23 -6.10 -12.18
N GLY A 176 12.04 -6.13 -12.77
CA GLY A 176 11.64 -5.15 -13.77
C GLY A 176 10.20 -5.33 -14.21
N GLY A 177 9.80 -4.59 -15.23
CA GLY A 177 8.44 -4.59 -15.72
C GLY A 177 8.12 -3.32 -16.48
N GLY A 178 6.86 -2.91 -16.47
CA GLY A 178 6.47 -1.70 -17.18
C GLY A 178 5.05 -1.25 -16.92
N PHE A 179 4.74 -0.08 -17.48
CA PHE A 179 3.43 0.55 -17.47
C PHE A 179 2.99 0.75 -18.92
N PHE A 180 1.74 0.46 -19.22
CA PHE A 180 1.17 0.75 -20.53
C PHE A 180 -0.31 1.06 -20.45
N ARG A 181 -0.79 1.63 -21.55
CA ARG A 181 -2.20 1.93 -21.80
C ARG A 181 -2.82 0.79 -22.59
N THR A 182 -3.94 0.27 -22.12
CA THR A 182 -4.73 -0.72 -22.87
C THR A 182 -5.49 -0.11 -24.04
N ARG A 183 -5.71 1.22 -24.01
CA ARG A 183 -6.39 1.96 -25.07
C ARG A 183 -5.65 3.25 -25.43
N PRO A 184 -5.66 3.67 -26.72
CA PRO A 184 -4.90 4.83 -27.19
C PRO A 184 -5.46 6.17 -26.71
N ASP A 185 -6.73 6.23 -26.28
CA ASP A 185 -7.41 7.43 -25.79
C ASP A 185 -7.12 7.77 -24.32
N LEU A 186 -6.39 6.91 -23.61
CA LEU A 186 -6.00 7.14 -22.22
C LEU A 186 -4.87 8.18 -22.10
N ASP A 187 -5.02 9.06 -21.13
CA ASP A 187 -4.05 10.11 -20.77
C ASP A 187 -2.82 9.57 -20.04
N ARG A 188 -2.95 8.41 -19.38
CA ARG A 188 -1.91 7.74 -18.59
C ARG A 188 -2.11 6.23 -18.52
N PRO A 189 -1.08 5.45 -18.14
CA PRO A 189 -1.18 4.00 -18.00
C PRO A 189 -2.27 3.55 -17.03
N ASP A 190 -2.99 2.49 -17.42
CA ASP A 190 -4.00 1.81 -16.64
C ASP A 190 -3.59 0.38 -16.22
N VAL A 191 -2.48 -0.13 -16.77
CA VAL A 191 -1.89 -1.42 -16.40
C VAL A 191 -0.42 -1.27 -16.01
N GLN A 192 -0.05 -1.94 -14.91
CA GLN A 192 1.35 -2.20 -14.53
C GLN A 192 1.63 -3.70 -14.63
N VAL A 193 2.74 -4.07 -15.24
CA VAL A 193 3.25 -5.43 -15.26
C VAL A 193 4.53 -5.51 -14.45
N THR A 194 4.56 -6.36 -13.43
CA THR A 194 5.75 -6.61 -12.61
C THR A 194 6.29 -8.00 -12.86
N LEU A 195 7.52 -8.11 -13.37
CA LEU A 195 8.21 -9.38 -13.56
C LEU A 195 8.93 -9.80 -12.27
N LEU A 196 8.54 -10.96 -11.77
CA LEU A 196 9.21 -11.69 -10.71
C LEU A 196 10.08 -12.79 -11.30
N ALA A 197 11.37 -12.80 -10.94
CA ALA A 197 12.33 -13.80 -11.40
C ALA A 197 12.19 -15.13 -10.62
N GLY A 198 10.99 -15.68 -10.50
CA GLY A 198 10.73 -16.96 -9.84
C GLY A 198 9.24 -17.34 -9.80
N LEU A 199 8.92 -18.64 -9.92
CA LEU A 199 7.55 -19.18 -9.77
C LEU A 199 7.17 -19.30 -8.31
N LYS A 200 6.81 -18.18 -7.69
CA LYS A 200 6.44 -18.13 -6.27
C LYS A 200 4.97 -18.54 -6.10
N GLY A 201 4.73 -19.66 -5.41
CA GLY A 201 3.36 -20.04 -4.99
C GLY A 201 2.81 -19.17 -3.85
N THR A 202 3.71 -18.62 -3.02
CA THR A 202 3.39 -17.59 -2.01
C THR A 202 4.56 -16.63 -1.88
N ALA A 203 4.34 -15.44 -1.29
CA ALA A 203 5.40 -14.44 -1.10
C ALA A 203 6.64 -14.95 -0.34
N ARG A 204 6.49 -15.98 0.50
CA ARG A 204 7.56 -16.57 1.33
C ARG A 204 8.13 -17.88 0.78
N ALA A 205 7.51 -18.46 -0.25
CA ALA A 205 7.96 -19.73 -0.80
C ALA A 205 9.21 -19.55 -1.67
N ILE A 206 10.18 -20.45 -1.49
CA ILE A 206 11.28 -20.62 -2.45
C ILE A 206 10.76 -21.53 -3.57
N PRO A 207 10.75 -21.08 -4.84
CA PRO A 207 10.31 -21.92 -5.95
C PRO A 207 11.16 -23.18 -6.05
N ARG A 208 10.54 -24.31 -6.39
CA ARG A 208 11.27 -25.57 -6.72
C ARG A 208 11.51 -25.74 -8.22
N GLU A 209 10.85 -24.92 -9.02
CA GLU A 209 10.95 -24.94 -10.47
C GLU A 209 11.33 -23.55 -10.98
N HIS A 210 12.17 -23.53 -12.01
CA HIS A 210 12.58 -22.30 -12.68
C HIS A 210 11.43 -21.75 -13.51
N GLY A 211 11.18 -20.45 -13.38
CA GLY A 211 10.23 -19.73 -14.21
C GLY A 211 10.08 -18.31 -13.77
N ILE A 212 9.36 -17.54 -14.58
CA ILE A 212 9.01 -16.16 -14.29
C ILE A 212 7.53 -16.08 -13.94
N MET A 213 7.21 -15.13 -13.07
CA MET A 213 5.83 -14.80 -12.73
C MET A 213 5.64 -13.31 -12.99
N LEU A 214 4.64 -12.96 -13.78
CA LEU A 214 4.28 -11.57 -14.03
C LEU A 214 3.00 -11.25 -13.26
N LEU A 215 2.98 -10.10 -12.59
CA LEU A 215 1.80 -9.57 -11.94
C LEU A 215 1.25 -8.45 -12.81
N ILE A 216 0.09 -8.68 -13.41
CA ILE A 216 -0.62 -7.74 -14.28
C ILE A 216 -1.65 -7.01 -13.42
N SER A 217 -1.30 -5.81 -12.96
CA SER A 217 -2.06 -5.02 -12.00
C SER A 217 -2.87 -3.92 -12.69
N LEU A 218 -4.14 -3.81 -12.32
CA LEU A 218 -4.99 -2.68 -12.69
C LEU A 218 -4.64 -1.47 -11.82
N LEU A 219 -4.34 -0.33 -12.43
CA LEU A 219 -3.85 0.87 -11.73
C LEU A 219 -4.94 1.87 -11.35
N ARG A 220 -6.09 1.82 -12.04
CA ARG A 220 -7.16 2.81 -11.91
C ARG A 220 -8.52 2.13 -11.70
N PRO A 221 -8.67 1.33 -10.63
CA PRO A 221 -9.94 0.70 -10.31
C PRO A 221 -11.02 1.76 -10.07
N LYS A 222 -12.21 1.50 -10.55
CA LYS A 222 -13.47 2.22 -10.28
C LYS A 222 -14.25 1.59 -9.14
N SER A 223 -14.12 0.28 -8.94
CA SER A 223 -14.66 -0.43 -7.79
C SER A 223 -14.24 0.24 -6.47
N ARG A 224 -15.17 0.31 -5.52
CA ARG A 224 -14.95 0.89 -4.18
C ARG A 224 -15.44 -0.07 -3.11
N GLY A 225 -14.50 -0.60 -2.35
CA GLY A 225 -14.77 -1.48 -1.22
C GLY A 225 -15.01 -0.73 0.08
N TYR A 226 -15.01 -1.48 1.18
CA TYR A 226 -15.04 -0.95 2.54
C TYR A 226 -14.30 -1.83 3.56
N VAL A 227 -14.00 -1.22 4.70
CA VAL A 227 -13.54 -1.83 5.94
C VAL A 227 -14.57 -1.52 7.02
N THR A 228 -15.03 -2.52 7.77
CA THR A 228 -15.97 -2.33 8.87
C THR A 228 -15.60 -3.21 10.08
N LEU A 229 -16.19 -2.93 11.23
CA LEU A 229 -16.05 -3.74 12.43
C LEU A 229 -16.56 -5.17 12.19
N ALA A 230 -15.91 -6.15 12.80
CA ALA A 230 -16.48 -7.48 12.98
C ALA A 230 -17.19 -7.60 14.34
N SER A 231 -16.73 -6.84 15.32
CA SER A 231 -17.21 -6.79 16.69
C SER A 231 -16.73 -5.48 17.35
N PRO A 232 -17.16 -5.15 18.58
CA PRO A 232 -16.61 -4.01 19.32
C PRO A 232 -15.25 -4.31 20.00
N LYS A 233 -14.70 -5.52 19.84
CA LYS A 233 -13.45 -5.92 20.48
C LYS A 233 -12.25 -5.47 19.65
N PRO A 234 -11.33 -4.67 20.22
CA PRO A 234 -10.18 -4.17 19.47
C PRO A 234 -9.28 -5.25 18.85
N GLU A 235 -9.15 -6.41 19.48
CA GLU A 235 -8.33 -7.53 19.01
C GLU A 235 -8.93 -8.31 17.82
N ASP A 236 -10.23 -8.16 17.58
CA ASP A 236 -10.91 -8.83 16.48
C ASP A 236 -10.53 -8.18 15.15
N ARG A 237 -10.28 -9.00 14.13
CA ARG A 237 -9.90 -8.49 12.81
C ARG A 237 -11.11 -7.81 12.16
N PRO A 238 -10.93 -6.62 11.53
CA PRO A 238 -12.02 -5.98 10.82
C PRO A 238 -12.44 -6.82 9.61
N VAL A 239 -13.66 -6.58 9.13
CA VAL A 239 -14.16 -7.13 7.87
C VAL A 239 -13.67 -6.26 6.73
N LEU A 240 -12.99 -6.88 5.75
CA LEU A 240 -12.54 -6.22 4.53
C LEU A 240 -13.37 -6.72 3.36
N HIS A 241 -13.97 -5.80 2.62
CA HIS A 241 -14.69 -6.09 1.38
C HIS A 241 -14.12 -5.23 0.25
N PRO A 242 -13.16 -5.75 -0.54
CA PRO A 242 -12.45 -4.95 -1.55
C PRO A 242 -13.26 -4.63 -2.81
N ALA A 243 -14.39 -5.32 -3.05
CA ALA A 243 -15.27 -5.11 -4.21
C ALA A 243 -14.58 -5.21 -5.58
N PHE A 244 -13.53 -6.03 -5.72
CA PHE A 244 -12.77 -6.15 -6.96
C PHE A 244 -13.65 -6.59 -8.15
N LEU A 245 -13.50 -5.90 -9.29
CA LEU A 245 -14.12 -6.27 -10.58
C LEU A 245 -15.67 -6.23 -10.57
N GLU A 246 -16.25 -5.29 -9.83
CA GLU A 246 -17.68 -4.96 -9.92
C GLU A 246 -17.97 -4.15 -11.19
N ASP A 247 -17.02 -3.32 -11.63
CA ASP A 247 -17.10 -2.63 -12.92
C ASP A 247 -16.54 -3.50 -14.06
N ARG A 248 -17.32 -3.67 -15.12
CA ARG A 248 -16.95 -4.49 -16.29
C ARG A 248 -15.78 -3.92 -17.08
N GLU A 249 -15.53 -2.62 -17.04
CA GLU A 249 -14.37 -2.01 -17.70
C GLU A 249 -13.05 -2.48 -17.08
N GLU A 250 -13.02 -2.72 -15.77
CA GLU A 250 -11.83 -3.24 -15.08
C GLU A 250 -11.44 -4.62 -15.58
N VAL A 251 -12.45 -5.47 -15.83
CA VAL A 251 -12.24 -6.81 -16.40
C VAL A 251 -11.66 -6.70 -17.81
N ARG A 252 -12.20 -5.79 -18.64
CA ARG A 252 -11.69 -5.55 -20.00
C ARG A 252 -10.23 -5.09 -19.96
N THR A 253 -9.89 -4.13 -19.09
CA THR A 253 -8.50 -3.67 -18.91
C THR A 253 -7.57 -4.82 -18.53
N LEU A 254 -7.98 -5.72 -17.63
CA LEU A 254 -7.17 -6.88 -17.26
C LEU A 254 -7.04 -7.91 -18.40
N ILE A 255 -8.09 -8.15 -19.19
CA ILE A 255 -8.04 -9.01 -20.37
C ILE A 255 -7.02 -8.48 -21.37
N GLU A 256 -7.09 -7.18 -21.69
CA GLU A 256 -6.12 -6.53 -22.58
C GLU A 256 -4.70 -6.55 -21.97
N GLY A 257 -4.59 -6.39 -20.65
CA GLY A 257 -3.33 -6.56 -19.93
C GLY A 257 -2.72 -7.95 -20.11
N VAL A 258 -3.53 -9.01 -20.03
CA VAL A 258 -3.12 -10.40 -20.28
C VAL A 258 -2.72 -10.63 -21.72
N ARG A 259 -3.50 -10.12 -22.69
CA ARG A 259 -3.19 -10.24 -24.13
C ARG A 259 -1.88 -9.57 -24.48
N GLU A 260 -1.69 -8.35 -24.01
CA GLU A 260 -0.47 -7.59 -24.31
C GLU A 260 0.75 -8.24 -23.64
N THR A 261 0.61 -8.73 -22.42
CA THR A 261 1.67 -9.47 -21.74
C THR A 261 2.04 -10.75 -22.50
N ARG A 262 1.05 -11.52 -22.98
CA ARG A 262 1.29 -12.70 -23.84
C ARG A 262 2.01 -12.34 -25.13
N ARG A 263 1.61 -11.23 -25.77
CA ARG A 263 2.27 -10.72 -26.97
C ARG A 263 3.73 -10.36 -26.70
N ILE A 264 4.03 -9.75 -25.55
CA ILE A 264 5.41 -9.44 -25.14
C ILE A 264 6.24 -10.73 -24.96
N LEU A 265 5.69 -11.72 -24.26
CA LEU A 265 6.40 -12.97 -23.96
C LEU A 265 6.56 -13.90 -25.17
N SER A 266 5.78 -13.71 -26.23
CA SER A 266 5.93 -14.46 -27.49
C SER A 266 7.00 -13.89 -28.43
N MET A 267 7.56 -12.72 -28.11
CA MET A 267 8.62 -12.09 -28.91
C MET A 267 10.03 -12.57 -28.52
N ALA A 268 10.93 -12.58 -29.51
CA ALA A 268 12.35 -12.82 -29.26
C ALA A 268 13.01 -11.62 -28.54
N PRO A 269 14.04 -11.83 -27.70
CA PRO A 269 14.68 -13.13 -27.43
C PRO A 269 13.98 -13.94 -26.32
N ILE A 270 13.11 -13.34 -25.51
CA ILE A 270 12.58 -13.99 -24.29
C ILE A 270 11.80 -15.28 -24.59
N ALA A 271 11.03 -15.32 -25.69
CA ALA A 271 10.26 -16.50 -26.10
C ALA A 271 11.10 -17.77 -26.25
N GLN A 272 12.39 -17.65 -26.57
CA GLN A 272 13.30 -18.79 -26.74
C GLN A 272 13.60 -19.51 -25.41
N HIS A 273 13.44 -18.81 -24.28
CA HIS A 273 13.76 -19.33 -22.95
C HIS A 273 12.54 -19.81 -22.19
N LEU A 274 11.33 -19.46 -22.62
CA LEU A 274 10.11 -19.74 -21.88
C LEU A 274 9.46 -21.08 -22.29
N GLY A 275 8.80 -21.71 -21.32
CA GLY A 275 7.91 -22.84 -21.51
C GLY A 275 6.49 -22.41 -21.87
N VAL A 276 5.52 -23.33 -21.73
CA VAL A 276 4.10 -23.03 -21.95
C VAL A 276 3.52 -22.30 -20.74
N GLU A 277 2.73 -21.25 -20.97
CA GLU A 277 2.01 -20.52 -19.91
C GLU A 277 1.12 -21.46 -19.09
N ARG A 278 1.27 -21.40 -17.76
CA ARG A 278 0.51 -22.20 -16.79
C ARG A 278 -0.70 -21.47 -16.22
N THR A 279 -0.55 -20.18 -15.98
CA THR A 279 -1.57 -19.32 -15.39
C THR A 279 -1.58 -18.03 -16.21
N PRO A 280 -2.74 -17.49 -16.61
CA PRO A 280 -4.08 -18.10 -16.52
C PRO A 280 -4.23 -19.44 -17.27
N GLY A 281 -3.42 -19.66 -18.31
CA GLY A 281 -3.35 -20.89 -19.10
C GLY A 281 -3.37 -20.59 -20.60
N ALA A 282 -2.38 -21.12 -21.34
CA ALA A 282 -2.19 -20.81 -22.77
C ALA A 282 -3.40 -21.16 -23.66
N GLN A 283 -4.23 -22.13 -23.24
CA GLN A 283 -5.41 -22.57 -23.97
C GLN A 283 -6.60 -21.59 -23.89
N LEU A 284 -6.61 -20.67 -22.92
CA LEU A 284 -7.71 -19.73 -22.70
C LEU A 284 -7.54 -18.50 -23.60
N GLN A 285 -8.46 -18.27 -24.55
CA GLN A 285 -8.28 -17.26 -25.59
C GLN A 285 -9.45 -16.27 -25.70
N SER A 286 -10.68 -16.74 -25.48
CA SER A 286 -11.87 -15.90 -25.53
C SER A 286 -11.99 -14.99 -24.31
N ASP A 287 -12.71 -13.87 -24.45
CA ASP A 287 -12.98 -12.93 -23.34
C ASP A 287 -13.63 -13.64 -22.14
N ASP A 288 -14.60 -14.52 -22.39
CA ASP A 288 -15.32 -15.26 -21.33
C ASP A 288 -14.42 -16.27 -20.59
N GLU A 289 -13.48 -16.91 -21.29
CA GLU A 289 -12.49 -17.80 -20.69
C GLU A 289 -11.51 -17.03 -19.83
N LEU A 290 -11.01 -15.89 -20.34
CA LEU A 290 -10.07 -15.04 -19.62
C LEU A 290 -10.73 -14.37 -18.42
N GLU A 291 -11.96 -13.85 -18.53
CA GLU A 291 -12.70 -13.28 -17.41
C GLU A 291 -12.85 -14.29 -16.27
N ARG A 292 -13.28 -15.53 -16.58
CA ARG A 292 -13.42 -16.57 -15.55
C ARG A 292 -12.10 -16.87 -14.85
N ALA A 293 -11.01 -16.97 -15.62
CA ALA A 293 -9.69 -17.24 -15.05
C ALA A 293 -9.14 -16.06 -14.24
N ILE A 294 -9.37 -14.82 -14.70
CA ILE A 294 -9.03 -13.59 -13.98
C ILE A 294 -9.75 -13.58 -12.63
N ARG A 295 -11.07 -13.76 -12.60
CA ARG A 295 -11.85 -13.78 -11.35
C ARG A 295 -11.42 -14.90 -10.40
N ALA A 296 -11.00 -16.05 -10.92
CA ALA A 296 -10.56 -17.19 -10.11
C ALA A 296 -9.14 -17.04 -9.54
N THR A 297 -8.28 -16.21 -10.16
CA THR A 297 -6.86 -16.09 -9.80
C THR A 297 -6.47 -14.72 -9.29
N LEU A 298 -7.39 -13.75 -9.31
CA LEU A 298 -7.17 -12.39 -8.88
C LEU A 298 -6.63 -12.35 -7.45
N SER A 299 -5.65 -11.48 -7.25
CA SER A 299 -5.13 -11.17 -5.92
C SER A 299 -4.89 -9.68 -5.79
N THR A 300 -4.48 -9.26 -4.59
CA THR A 300 -4.03 -7.90 -4.31
C THR A 300 -2.50 -7.83 -4.41
N VAL A 301 -1.97 -6.67 -4.83
CA VAL A 301 -0.54 -6.34 -4.68
C VAL A 301 -0.24 -5.51 -3.42
N TYR A 302 -1.17 -5.51 -2.47
CA TYR A 302 -1.06 -4.92 -1.14
C TYR A 302 -0.92 -3.40 -1.15
N HIS A 303 -1.74 -2.72 -1.96
CA HIS A 303 -1.77 -1.26 -2.07
C HIS A 303 -3.10 -0.65 -1.56
N PRO A 304 -3.66 -1.05 -0.40
CA PRO A 304 -4.93 -0.51 0.06
C PRO A 304 -4.81 0.98 0.43
N VAL A 305 -5.80 1.78 0.03
CA VAL A 305 -5.92 3.22 0.29
C VAL A 305 -7.39 3.64 0.52
N GLY A 306 -7.62 4.89 0.89
CA GLY A 306 -8.91 5.58 0.72
C GLY A 306 -9.94 5.50 1.84
N THR A 307 -9.69 4.66 2.86
CA THR A 307 -10.63 4.40 3.97
C THR A 307 -10.78 5.50 5.00
N CYS A 308 -9.98 6.56 4.90
CA CYS A 308 -10.15 7.83 5.61
C CYS A 308 -10.01 8.99 4.62
N LYS A 309 -10.71 8.89 3.47
CA LYS A 309 -10.67 9.81 2.33
C LYS A 309 -10.51 11.28 2.72
N MET A 310 -9.50 11.93 2.17
CA MET A 310 -9.33 13.38 2.24
C MET A 310 -10.31 14.08 1.29
N GLY A 311 -10.99 15.12 1.78
CA GLY A 311 -11.93 15.90 0.97
C GLY A 311 -12.42 17.17 1.67
N PRO A 312 -13.09 18.07 0.93
CA PRO A 312 -13.72 19.24 1.53
C PRO A 312 -14.85 18.82 2.48
N SER A 313 -15.23 19.69 3.41
CA SER A 313 -16.35 19.43 4.33
C SER A 313 -17.71 19.29 3.65
N SER A 314 -17.82 19.66 2.37
CA SER A 314 -19.01 19.44 1.54
C SER A 314 -19.09 18.02 0.96
N ASP A 315 -18.00 17.26 0.97
CA ASP A 315 -17.98 15.85 0.61
C ASP A 315 -18.37 15.02 1.83
N HIS A 316 -19.57 14.43 1.81
CA HIS A 316 -20.12 13.66 2.91
C HIS A 316 -19.33 12.37 3.22
N GLU A 317 -18.52 11.88 2.27
CA GLU A 317 -17.63 10.73 2.49
C GLU A 317 -16.21 11.14 2.91
N ALA A 318 -15.91 12.44 3.01
CA ALA A 318 -14.62 12.90 3.48
C ALA A 318 -14.46 12.66 4.99
N VAL A 319 -13.34 12.06 5.38
CA VAL A 319 -12.98 11.81 6.78
C VAL A 319 -11.99 12.85 7.29
N VAL A 320 -11.09 13.33 6.42
CA VAL A 320 -10.10 14.35 6.78
C VAL A 320 -10.11 15.56 5.85
N ASP A 321 -9.71 16.71 6.37
CA ASP A 321 -9.52 17.94 5.60
C ASP A 321 -8.20 17.96 4.80
N SER A 322 -7.95 19.04 4.05
CA SER A 322 -6.71 19.22 3.26
C SER A 322 -5.42 19.33 4.09
N ARG A 323 -5.54 19.42 5.41
CA ARG A 323 -4.43 19.34 6.36
C ARG A 323 -4.47 18.02 7.14
N LEU A 324 -5.24 17.03 6.72
CA LEU A 324 -5.33 15.69 7.32
C LEU A 324 -5.97 15.67 8.71
N ARG A 325 -6.68 16.73 9.11
CA ARG A 325 -7.44 16.80 10.37
C ARG A 325 -8.76 16.09 10.20
N VAL A 326 -9.12 15.24 11.16
CA VAL A 326 -10.40 14.53 11.14
C VAL A 326 -11.55 15.53 11.24
N HIS A 327 -12.52 15.44 10.34
CA HIS A 327 -13.68 16.32 10.36
C HIS A 327 -14.45 16.15 11.67
N GLY A 328 -14.84 17.27 12.28
CA GLY A 328 -15.61 17.30 13.53
C GLY A 328 -14.85 16.92 14.80
N ILE A 329 -13.59 16.46 14.72
CA ILE A 329 -12.77 16.09 15.89
C ILE A 329 -11.51 16.97 15.95
N GLU A 330 -11.40 17.73 17.02
CA GLU A 330 -10.21 18.53 17.31
C GLU A 330 -9.06 17.66 17.78
N ARG A 331 -7.84 18.07 17.43
CA ARG A 331 -6.58 17.45 17.89
C ARG A 331 -6.43 15.97 17.45
N LEU A 332 -7.05 15.60 16.34
CA LEU A 332 -6.93 14.28 15.72
C LEU A 332 -6.62 14.40 14.22
N ARG A 333 -5.62 13.63 13.77
CA ARG A 333 -5.29 13.46 12.35
C ARG A 333 -5.20 12.00 11.95
N VAL A 334 -5.34 11.75 10.65
CA VAL A 334 -4.93 10.50 10.02
C VAL A 334 -3.85 10.82 8.99
N ALA A 335 -2.69 10.18 9.07
CA ALA A 335 -1.53 10.48 8.25
C ALA A 335 -0.89 9.20 7.71
N ASP A 336 -1.65 8.49 6.88
CA ASP A 336 -1.21 7.28 6.19
C ASP A 336 -1.99 7.11 4.88
N ALA A 337 -1.83 5.97 4.20
CA ALA A 337 -2.44 5.73 2.90
C ALA A 337 -3.98 5.72 2.89
N SER A 338 -4.64 5.61 4.03
CA SER A 338 -6.11 5.72 4.14
C SER A 338 -6.65 7.06 3.63
N ILE A 339 -5.86 8.13 3.66
CA ILE A 339 -6.35 9.47 3.28
C ILE A 339 -6.41 9.73 1.79
N MET A 340 -5.80 8.88 0.95
CA MET A 340 -5.73 9.13 -0.49
C MET A 340 -7.16 9.05 -1.08
N PRO A 341 -7.69 10.12 -1.69
CA PRO A 341 -9.05 10.07 -2.22
C PRO A 341 -9.21 9.10 -3.38
N ASP A 342 -8.18 9.02 -4.23
CA ASP A 342 -8.05 8.05 -5.31
C ASP A 342 -6.65 7.41 -5.27
N ILE A 343 -6.59 6.13 -5.61
CA ILE A 343 -5.34 5.39 -5.66
C ILE A 343 -4.43 5.92 -6.78
N ILE A 344 -3.15 6.09 -6.46
CA ILE A 344 -2.12 6.54 -7.40
C ILE A 344 -1.63 5.36 -8.27
N GLY A 345 -1.09 5.67 -9.45
CA GLY A 345 -0.69 4.64 -10.42
C GLY A 345 0.70 4.15 -10.10
N GLY A 346 0.78 3.03 -9.40
CA GLY A 346 2.02 2.42 -8.96
C GLY A 346 2.00 2.08 -7.46
N ASN A 347 3.16 1.73 -6.92
CA ASN A 347 3.28 1.26 -5.55
C ASN A 347 3.08 2.40 -4.53
N THR A 348 2.29 2.14 -3.48
CA THR A 348 1.82 3.18 -2.55
C THR A 348 2.80 3.52 -1.41
N SER A 349 3.97 2.87 -1.35
CA SER A 349 4.96 3.13 -0.29
C SER A 349 5.57 4.53 -0.35
N ALA A 350 5.96 5.03 -1.53
CA ALA A 350 6.52 6.37 -1.67
C ALA A 350 5.47 7.47 -1.38
N PRO A 351 4.24 7.39 -1.92
CA PRO A 351 3.15 8.28 -1.53
C PRO A 351 2.86 8.27 -0.02
N ALA A 352 2.89 7.12 0.65
CA ALA A 352 2.70 7.05 2.10
C ALA A 352 3.80 7.79 2.87
N MET A 353 5.06 7.69 2.43
CA MET A 353 6.16 8.47 3.01
C MET A 353 6.00 9.98 2.75
N MET A 354 5.55 10.36 1.55
CA MET A 354 5.25 11.77 1.23
C MET A 354 4.13 12.34 2.14
N ILE A 355 3.08 11.57 2.41
CA ILE A 355 2.03 11.95 3.37
C ILE A 355 2.63 12.18 4.77
N GLY A 356 3.54 11.30 5.21
CA GLY A 356 4.29 11.45 6.46
C GLY A 356 5.10 12.75 6.53
N GLU A 357 5.84 13.08 5.47
CA GLU A 357 6.60 14.34 5.37
C GLU A 357 5.66 15.56 5.37
N ARG A 358 4.52 15.46 4.67
CA ARG A 358 3.58 16.57 4.58
C ARG A 358 2.87 16.84 5.90
N VAL A 359 2.47 15.81 6.64
CA VAL A 359 1.87 16.00 7.97
C VAL A 359 2.87 16.62 8.95
N ALA A 360 4.15 16.19 8.91
CA ALA A 360 5.18 16.75 9.77
C ALA A 360 5.34 18.26 9.53
N SER A 361 5.34 18.67 8.25
CA SER A 361 5.35 20.10 7.87
C SER A 361 4.12 20.85 8.40
N PHE A 362 2.92 20.27 8.29
CA PHE A 362 1.69 20.91 8.78
C PHE A 362 1.67 21.13 10.29
N ILE A 363 2.29 20.23 11.05
CA ILE A 363 2.40 20.31 12.51
C ILE A 363 3.39 21.43 12.88
N LEU A 364 4.56 21.47 12.24
CA LEU A 364 5.56 22.52 12.48
C LEU A 364 5.06 23.93 12.10
N GLU A 365 4.29 24.04 11.02
CA GLU A 365 3.62 25.29 10.64
C GLU A 365 2.67 25.79 11.73
N GLN A 366 1.93 24.89 12.40
CA GLN A 366 1.00 25.26 13.48
C GLN A 366 1.73 25.72 14.75
N GLU A 367 2.95 25.27 14.99
CA GLU A 367 3.78 25.74 16.11
C GLU A 367 4.32 27.17 15.89
N THR A 368 4.43 27.60 14.63
CA THR A 368 4.99 28.91 14.26
C THR A 368 4.12 30.11 14.66
N PRO A 369 2.79 30.12 14.49
CA PRO A 369 1.94 31.24 14.95
C PRO A 369 1.84 31.34 16.48
N ALA A 370 2.04 30.24 17.23
CA ALA A 370 2.08 30.29 18.69
C ALA A 370 3.32 31.03 19.22
N LYS A 371 4.50 30.82 18.60
CA LYS A 371 5.74 31.52 18.96
C LYS A 371 5.72 33.01 18.65
N ARG A 372 4.99 33.45 17.61
CA ARG A 372 4.82 34.88 17.31
C ARG A 372 3.92 35.59 18.32
N ARG A 373 2.93 34.90 18.90
CA ARG A 373 2.04 35.47 19.93
C ARG A 373 2.72 35.60 21.29
N THR A 374 3.55 34.64 21.71
CA THR A 374 4.33 34.77 22.95
C THR A 374 5.43 35.81 22.82
N ALA A 375 6.15 35.88 21.69
CA ALA A 375 7.17 36.92 21.48
C ALA A 375 6.57 38.34 21.38
N ALA A 376 5.36 38.49 20.83
CA ALA A 376 4.66 39.78 20.79
C ALA A 376 4.14 40.20 22.18
N ALA A 377 3.62 39.25 22.98
CA ALA A 377 3.17 39.53 24.34
C ALA A 377 4.33 39.85 25.30
N GLU A 378 5.49 39.19 25.13
CA GLU A 378 6.70 39.50 25.90
C GLU A 378 7.34 40.83 25.48
N ALA A 379 7.16 41.26 24.22
CA ALA A 379 7.62 42.56 23.73
C ALA A 379 6.67 43.73 24.08
N GLU A 380 5.40 43.47 24.42
CA GLU A 380 4.48 44.50 24.96
C GLU A 380 4.60 44.68 26.48
N LEU A 381 5.32 43.78 27.17
CA LEU A 381 5.56 43.81 28.62
C LEU A 381 6.97 44.30 29.01
N ALA A 382 7.81 44.61 28.02
CA ALA A 382 9.15 45.20 28.17
C ALA A 382 9.16 46.62 27.59
#